data_AF-A0A9N8J6M2-F1
#
_entry.id   AF-A0A9N8J6M2-F1
#
_cell.length_a   1.000
_cell.length_b   1.000
_cell.length_c   1.000
_cell.angle_alpha   90.00
_cell.angle_beta   90.00
_cell.angle_gamma   90.00
#
_symmetry.space_group_name_H-M   'P 1'
#
loop_
_entity.id
_entity.type
_entity.pdbx_description
1 polymer ?
#
loop_
_entity_poly.entity_id
_entity_poly.type
_entity_poly.pdbx_seq_one_letter_code
_entity_poly.pdbx_strand_id
1 'polypeptide(L)'
;MIKAYHYLYFRTYETISKTNKTSAEYSSAGLLSLIIFINILSVYSLLFRSFNNIAFYSCCAFGIVVLTLNFMYFNDGRHKSILYEFKDVKIKRVYKILVDGYPYVSFIFLFSSLDIGFYTIYYFIGIVILIKAVSYFWEL
;
A
#
# COMPACT_ATOMS: atom_id res chain seq x y z
N MET A 1 -0.15 -22.45 4.97
CA MET A 1 -0.66 -21.83 3.73
C MET A 1 -0.27 -20.37 3.78
N ILE A 2 0.58 -19.91 2.87
CA ILE A 2 1.05 -18.50 2.85
C ILE A 2 -0.15 -17.60 2.58
N LYS A 3 -0.49 -16.75 3.54
CA LYS A 3 -1.51 -15.71 3.35
C LYS A 3 -0.86 -14.57 2.57
N ALA A 4 -1.30 -14.34 1.33
CA ALA A 4 -0.77 -13.29 0.46
C ALA A 4 -0.74 -11.91 1.15
N TYR A 5 -1.75 -11.63 1.97
CA TYR A 5 -1.83 -10.39 2.74
C TYR A 5 -0.78 -10.27 3.86
N HIS A 6 -0.41 -11.38 4.49
CA HIS A 6 0.67 -11.39 5.49
C HIS A 6 2.03 -11.25 4.84
N TYR A 7 2.21 -11.85 3.66
CA TYR A 7 3.42 -11.64 2.88
C TYR A 7 3.56 -10.19 2.42
N LEU A 8 2.46 -9.56 1.99
CA LEU A 8 2.42 -8.13 1.67
C LEU A 8 2.88 -7.29 2.87
N TYR A 9 2.32 -7.54 4.06
CA TYR A 9 2.76 -6.86 5.30
C TYR A 9 4.26 -7.08 5.59
N PHE A 10 4.72 -8.32 5.56
CA PHE A 10 6.12 -8.66 5.83
C PHE A 10 7.08 -7.90 4.90
N ARG A 11 6.77 -7.85 3.61
CA ARG A 11 7.59 -7.14 2.61
C ARG A 11 7.56 -5.63 2.77
N THR A 12 6.40 -5.08 3.09
CA THR A 12 6.27 -3.66 3.44
C THR A 12 7.13 -3.34 4.66
N TYR A 13 7.09 -4.20 5.69
CA TYR A 13 7.93 -4.08 6.87
C TYR A 13 9.43 -4.16 6.58
N GLU A 14 9.88 -5.16 5.81
CA GLU A 14 11.30 -5.27 5.43
C GLU A 14 11.79 -4.03 4.66
N THR A 15 10.92 -3.40 3.88
CA THR A 15 11.30 -2.20 3.12
C THR A 15 11.34 -0.97 4.01
N ILE A 16 10.32 -0.78 4.86
CA ILE A 16 10.24 0.39 5.75
C ILE A 16 11.27 0.31 6.88
N SER A 17 11.56 -0.88 7.42
CA SER A 17 12.54 -1.06 8.52
C SER A 17 13.96 -0.65 8.14
N LYS A 18 14.30 -0.60 6.84
CA LYS A 18 15.58 -0.06 6.37
C LYS A 18 15.74 1.44 6.66
N THR A 19 14.66 2.21 6.50
CA THR A 19 14.67 3.68 6.61
C THR A 19 14.06 4.18 7.92
N ASN A 20 13.12 3.44 8.51
CA ASN A 20 12.48 3.75 9.78
C ASN A 20 12.58 2.55 10.74
N LYS A 21 13.62 2.53 11.58
CA LYS A 21 13.87 1.45 12.55
C LYS A 21 13.05 1.57 13.84
N THR A 22 12.55 2.76 14.18
CA THR A 22 11.91 3.02 15.48
C THR A 22 10.45 2.64 15.50
N SER A 23 9.76 2.70 14.37
CA SER A 23 8.32 2.43 14.27
C SER A 23 7.93 1.71 12.98
N ALA A 24 8.79 0.78 12.52
CA ALA A 24 8.60 0.04 11.28
C ALA A 24 7.24 -0.69 11.23
N GLU A 25 6.83 -1.31 12.35
CA GLU A 25 5.58 -2.08 12.45
C GLU A 25 4.36 -1.19 12.22
N TYR A 26 4.29 -0.07 12.96
CA TYR A 26 3.21 0.90 12.87
C TYR A 26 3.17 1.59 11.52
N SER A 27 4.33 1.93 10.97
CA SER A 27 4.45 2.56 9.65
C SER A 27 3.98 1.61 8.54
N SER A 28 4.28 0.31 8.67
CA SER A 28 3.85 -0.71 7.71
C SER A 28 2.35 -0.94 7.77
N ALA A 29 1.79 -1.04 8.98
CA ALA A 29 0.35 -1.12 9.18
C ALA A 29 -0.35 0.12 8.63
N GLY A 30 0.17 1.31 8.94
CA GLY A 30 -0.34 2.59 8.46
C GLY A 30 -0.34 2.69 6.94
N LEU A 31 0.76 2.30 6.28
CA LEU A 31 0.85 2.32 4.82
C LEU A 31 -0.16 1.37 4.18
N LEU A 32 -0.27 0.12 4.67
CA LEU A 32 -1.25 -0.82 4.11
C LEU A 32 -2.69 -0.38 4.33
N SER A 33 -3.00 0.19 5.50
CA SER A 33 -4.33 0.74 5.78
C SER A 33 -4.65 1.94 4.87
N LEU A 34 -3.67 2.81 4.63
CA LEU A 34 -3.81 3.92 3.69
C LEU A 34 -4.03 3.42 2.25
N ILE A 35 -3.31 2.37 1.82
CA ILE A 35 -3.49 1.78 0.48
C ILE A 35 -4.90 1.21 0.32
N ILE A 36 -5.44 0.53 1.34
CA ILE A 36 -6.82 0.04 1.30
C ILE A 36 -7.80 1.20 1.15
N PHE A 37 -7.59 2.29 1.90
CA PHE A 37 -8.43 3.49 1.79
C PHE A 37 -8.37 4.11 0.39
N ILE A 38 -7.17 4.22 -0.19
CA ILE A 38 -6.97 4.69 -1.58
C ILE A 38 -7.73 3.81 -2.58
N ASN A 39 -7.69 2.49 -2.42
CA ASN A 39 -8.41 1.59 -3.31
C ASN A 39 -9.93 1.73 -3.17
N ILE A 40 -10.46 1.97 -1.96
CA ILE A 40 -11.88 2.28 -1.75
C ILE A 40 -12.27 3.58 -2.45
N LEU A 41 -11.45 4.63 -2.34
CA LEU A 41 -11.68 5.89 -3.04
C LEU A 41 -11.63 5.71 -4.57
N SER A 42 -10.73 4.86 -5.06
CA SER A 42 -10.62 4.56 -6.49
C SER A 42 -11.89 3.89 -7.01
N VAL A 43 -12.45 2.94 -6.25
CA VAL A 43 -13.72 2.29 -6.59
C VAL A 43 -14.88 3.29 -6.58
N TYR A 44 -14.93 4.18 -5.59
CA TYR A 44 -15.92 5.27 -5.58
C TYR A 44 -15.85 6.10 -6.87
N SER A 45 -14.65 6.56 -7.25
CA SER A 45 -14.47 7.39 -8.44
C SER A 45 -14.86 6.68 -9.74
N LEU A 46 -14.65 5.37 -9.84
CA LEU A 46 -15.11 4.57 -10.99
C LEU A 46 -16.63 4.43 -11.06
N LEU A 47 -17.29 4.24 -9.92
CA LEU A 47 -18.74 4.04 -9.86
C LEU A 47 -19.52 5.35 -10.02
N PHE A 48 -18.95 6.47 -9.59
CA PHE A 48 -19.61 7.78 -9.59
C PHE A 48 -18.84 8.77 -10.45
N ARG A 49 -19.10 8.76 -11.77
CA ARG A 49 -18.51 9.73 -12.72
C ARG A 49 -18.86 11.18 -12.40
N SER A 50 -20.07 11.43 -11.90
CA SER A 50 -20.47 12.74 -11.37
C SER A 50 -20.36 12.73 -9.85
N PHE A 51 -19.79 13.79 -9.28
CA PHE A 51 -19.61 13.91 -7.84
C PHE A 51 -20.96 13.82 -7.10
N ASN A 52 -21.10 12.83 -6.23
CA ASN A 52 -22.26 12.66 -5.37
C ASN A 52 -21.84 12.80 -3.91
N ASN A 53 -22.21 13.91 -3.28
CA ASN A 53 -21.80 14.24 -1.91
C ASN A 53 -22.12 13.12 -0.92
N ILE A 54 -23.34 12.58 -0.97
CA ILE A 54 -23.79 11.55 -0.01
C ILE A 54 -22.95 10.30 -0.20
N ALA A 55 -22.81 9.82 -1.43
CA ALA A 55 -22.01 8.64 -1.73
C ALA A 55 -20.53 8.85 -1.37
N PHE A 56 -19.97 10.03 -1.63
CA PHE A 56 -18.59 10.37 -1.28
C PHE A 56 -18.35 10.28 0.22
N TYR A 57 -19.20 10.95 1.03
CA TYR A 57 -19.04 10.94 2.48
C TYR A 57 -19.30 9.55 3.07
N SER A 58 -20.26 8.78 2.53
CA SER A 58 -20.48 7.39 2.93
C SER A 58 -19.28 6.50 2.61
N CYS A 59 -18.70 6.63 1.41
CA CYS A 59 -17.48 5.89 1.03
C CYS A 59 -16.27 6.31 1.88
N CYS A 60 -16.10 7.60 2.19
CA CYS A 60 -15.05 8.06 3.10
C CYS A 60 -15.22 7.48 4.50
N ALA A 61 -16.44 7.54 5.06
CA ALA A 61 -16.73 6.99 6.38
C ALA A 61 -16.46 5.48 6.43
N PHE A 62 -16.94 4.73 5.43
CA PHE A 62 -16.64 3.31 5.30
C PHE A 62 -15.14 3.04 5.17
N GLY A 63 -14.45 3.83 4.34
CA GLY A 63 -13.01 3.73 4.16
C GLY A 63 -12.23 3.97 5.45
N ILE A 64 -12.62 4.97 6.25
CA ILE A 64 -11.98 5.25 7.55
C ILE A 64 -12.19 4.09 8.53
N VAL A 65 -13.40 3.49 8.55
CA VAL A 65 -13.68 2.31 9.38
C VAL A 65 -12.78 1.14 8.95
N VAL A 66 -12.71 0.84 7.66
CA VAL A 66 -11.86 -0.25 7.14
C VAL A 66 -10.37 0.03 7.40
N LEU A 67 -9.91 1.26 7.19
CA LEU A 67 -8.54 1.71 7.49
C LEU A 67 -8.21 1.45 8.96
N THR A 68 -9.11 1.83 9.87
CA THR A 68 -8.93 1.68 11.33
C THR A 68 -8.91 0.20 11.72
N LEU A 69 -9.87 -0.60 11.24
CA LEU A 69 -9.92 -2.04 11.49
C LEU A 69 -8.66 -2.74 10.98
N ASN A 70 -8.19 -2.36 9.80
CA ASN A 70 -6.97 -2.92 9.24
C ASN A 70 -5.72 -2.50 10.02
N PHE A 71 -5.67 -1.28 10.52
CA PHE A 71 -4.57 -0.83 11.37
C PHE A 71 -4.56 -1.62 12.69
N MET A 72 -5.73 -1.78 13.32
CA MET A 72 -5.89 -2.57 14.54
C MET A 72 -5.59 -4.06 14.32
N TYR A 73 -5.86 -4.60 13.13
CA TYR A 73 -5.54 -6.00 12.80
C TYR A 73 -4.06 -6.33 12.99
N PHE A 74 -3.16 -5.37 12.73
CA PHE A 74 -1.72 -5.55 12.89
C PHE A 74 -1.22 -5.23 14.31
N ASN A 75 -2.11 -4.83 15.22
CA ASN A 75 -1.81 -4.64 16.64
C ASN A 75 -1.67 -5.97 17.41
N ASP A 76 -1.31 -5.91 18.70
CA ASP A 76 -1.44 -7.01 19.67
C ASP A 76 -0.70 -8.31 19.29
N GLY A 77 0.57 -8.17 18.90
CA GLY A 77 1.45 -9.31 18.61
C GLY A 77 1.23 -9.97 17.25
N ARG A 78 0.23 -9.53 16.48
CA ARG A 78 -0.01 -10.05 15.12
C ARG A 78 1.17 -9.79 14.19
N HIS A 79 1.78 -8.60 14.26
CA HIS A 79 2.99 -8.30 13.51
C HIS A 79 4.11 -9.31 13.83
N LYS A 80 4.36 -9.62 15.11
CA LYS A 80 5.40 -10.59 15.52
C LYS A 80 5.15 -11.98 14.93
N SER A 81 3.90 -12.44 14.98
CA SER A 81 3.51 -13.72 14.39
C SER A 81 3.78 -13.76 12.89
N ILE A 82 3.47 -12.68 12.16
CA ILE A 82 3.72 -12.59 10.72
C ILE A 82 5.23 -12.56 10.43
N LEU A 83 6.00 -11.74 11.15
CA LEU A 83 7.45 -11.69 10.97
C LEU A 83 8.11 -13.05 11.21
N TYR A 84 7.66 -13.77 12.24
CA TYR A 84 8.13 -15.13 12.52
C TYR A 84 7.74 -16.12 11.42
N GLU A 85 6.51 -16.05 10.91
CA GLU A 85 6.02 -16.92 9.82
C GLU A 85 6.89 -16.80 8.55
N PHE A 86 7.39 -15.61 8.23
CA PHE A 86 8.12 -15.35 6.99
C PHE A 86 9.64 -15.27 7.14
N LYS A 87 10.19 -15.38 8.36
CA LYS A 87 11.63 -15.19 8.65
C LYS A 87 12.55 -16.03 7.77
N ASP A 88 12.19 -17.29 7.54
CA ASP A 88 13.02 -18.26 6.80
C ASP A 88 12.43 -18.64 5.43
N VAL A 89 11.36 -17.96 4.99
CA VAL A 89 10.66 -18.31 3.75
C VAL A 89 11.37 -17.72 2.55
N LYS A 90 11.97 -18.59 1.71
CA LYS A 90 12.56 -18.19 0.43
C LYS A 90 11.46 -17.98 -0.61
N ILE A 91 11.19 -16.72 -0.96
CA ILE A 91 10.14 -16.36 -1.93
C ILE A 91 10.76 -15.96 -3.27
N LYS A 92 10.11 -16.37 -4.37
CA LYS A 92 10.57 -16.07 -5.73
C LYS A 92 10.62 -14.57 -5.98
N ARG A 93 11.63 -14.11 -6.73
CA ARG A 93 11.86 -12.70 -7.08
C ARG A 93 10.64 -12.02 -7.71
N VAL A 94 9.86 -12.75 -8.51
CA VAL A 94 8.65 -12.22 -9.16
C VAL A 94 7.61 -11.76 -8.14
N TYR A 95 7.34 -12.56 -7.10
CA TYR A 95 6.37 -12.18 -6.06
C TYR A 95 6.85 -10.97 -5.25
N LYS A 96 8.16 -10.88 -5.01
CA LYS A 96 8.77 -9.72 -4.38
C LYS A 96 8.50 -8.43 -5.16
N ILE A 97 8.69 -8.46 -6.48
CA ILE A 97 8.45 -7.30 -7.36
C ILE A 97 6.97 -6.91 -7.35
N LEU A 98 6.06 -7.87 -7.45
CA LEU A 98 4.61 -7.60 -7.44
C LEU A 98 4.16 -6.93 -6.15
N VAL A 99 4.65 -7.45 -5.01
CA VAL A 99 4.31 -6.95 -3.68
C VAL A 99 4.91 -5.56 -3.43
N ASP A 100 6.18 -5.36 -3.76
CA ASP A 100 6.84 -4.06 -3.64
C ASP A 100 6.22 -3.02 -4.59
N GLY A 101 5.59 -3.48 -5.69
CA GLY A 101 4.89 -2.65 -6.68
C GLY A 101 3.47 -2.21 -6.27
N TYR A 102 2.83 -2.95 -5.36
CA TYR A 102 1.42 -2.80 -5.02
C TYR A 102 1.01 -1.38 -4.56
N PRO A 103 1.78 -0.68 -3.70
CA PRO A 103 1.46 0.69 -3.33
C PRO A 103 1.36 1.62 -4.55
N TYR A 104 2.32 1.54 -5.47
CA TYR A 104 2.38 2.41 -6.65
C TYR A 104 1.22 2.12 -7.61
N VAL A 105 0.88 0.84 -7.80
CA VAL A 105 -0.27 0.44 -8.62
C VAL A 105 -1.57 1.00 -8.04
N SER A 106 -1.71 1.02 -6.70
CA SER A 106 -2.91 1.57 -6.04
C SER A 106 -3.06 3.08 -6.30
N PHE A 107 -1.97 3.85 -6.27
CA PHE A 107 -1.99 5.27 -6.64
C PHE A 107 -2.28 5.49 -8.13
N ILE A 108 -1.66 4.70 -9.02
CA ILE A 108 -1.95 4.77 -10.47
C ILE A 108 -3.43 4.48 -10.75
N PHE A 109 -3.99 3.49 -10.06
CA PHE A 109 -5.40 3.14 -10.17
C PHE A 109 -6.30 4.30 -9.71
N LEU A 110 -5.97 4.95 -8.59
CA LEU A 110 -6.68 6.15 -8.13
C LEU A 110 -6.63 7.27 -9.18
N PHE A 111 -5.45 7.60 -9.69
CA PHE A 111 -5.32 8.67 -10.68
C PHE A 111 -6.10 8.37 -11.96
N SER A 112 -6.05 7.12 -12.41
CA SER A 112 -6.84 6.67 -13.56
C SER A 112 -8.35 6.75 -13.28
N SER A 113 -8.78 6.39 -12.07
CA SER A 113 -10.20 6.45 -11.67
C SER A 113 -10.75 7.88 -11.55
N LEU A 114 -9.88 8.84 -11.23
CA LEU A 114 -10.21 10.26 -11.14
C LEU A 114 -10.13 10.98 -12.50
N ASP A 115 -9.88 10.24 -13.58
CA ASP A 115 -9.65 10.77 -14.92
C ASP A 115 -8.57 11.87 -14.94
N ILE A 116 -7.55 11.69 -14.09
CA ILE A 116 -6.40 12.59 -14.09
C ILE A 116 -5.63 12.36 -15.39
N GLY A 117 -5.38 13.44 -16.13
CA GLY A 117 -4.72 13.37 -17.44
C GLY A 117 -3.41 12.58 -17.42
N PHE A 118 -3.15 11.87 -18.52
CA PHE A 118 -2.01 10.95 -18.66
C PHE A 118 -0.65 11.55 -18.29
N TYR A 119 -0.45 12.85 -18.53
CA TYR A 119 0.79 13.54 -18.15
C TYR A 119 1.09 13.41 -16.66
N THR A 120 0.10 13.58 -15.79
CA THR A 120 0.28 13.45 -14.33
C THR A 120 0.62 12.01 -13.93
N ILE A 121 0.01 11.03 -14.57
CA ILE A 121 0.33 9.61 -14.35
C ILE A 121 1.78 9.33 -14.77
N TYR A 122 2.23 9.84 -15.91
CA TYR A 122 3.62 9.71 -16.35
C TYR A 122 4.60 10.44 -15.43
N TYR A 123 4.26 11.61 -14.93
CA TYR A 123 5.07 12.29 -13.91
C TYR A 123 5.22 11.44 -12.64
N PHE A 124 4.13 10.85 -12.16
CA PHE A 124 4.18 9.96 -11.00
C PHE A 124 5.06 8.73 -11.26
N ILE A 125 4.89 8.07 -12.41
CA ILE A 125 5.74 6.93 -12.82
C ILE A 125 7.21 7.36 -12.88
N GLY A 126 7.51 8.52 -13.46
CA GLY A 126 8.86 9.07 -13.52
C GLY A 126 9.47 9.28 -12.13
N ILE A 127 8.72 9.86 -11.19
CA ILE A 127 9.16 10.03 -9.80
C ILE A 127 9.44 8.67 -9.14
N VAL A 128 8.57 7.68 -9.32
CA VAL A 128 8.76 6.33 -8.76
C VAL A 128 10.02 5.67 -9.32
N ILE A 129 10.27 5.79 -10.63
CA ILE A 129 11.49 5.27 -11.28
C ILE A 129 12.72 5.97 -10.71
N LEU A 130 12.70 7.30 -10.56
CA LEU A 130 13.82 8.05 -10.00
C LEU A 130 14.11 7.63 -8.55
N ILE A 131 13.08 7.50 -7.71
CA ILE A 131 13.24 7.01 -6.33
C ILE A 131 13.89 5.62 -6.31
N LYS A 132 13.41 4.69 -7.16
CA LYS A 132 13.97 3.34 -7.26
C LYS A 132 15.41 3.34 -7.76
N ALA A 133 15.73 4.15 -8.76
CA ALA A 133 17.09 4.29 -9.29
C ALA A 133 18.04 4.82 -8.21
N VAL A 134 17.63 5.88 -7.50
CA VAL A 134 18.40 6.46 -6.39
C VAL A 134 18.62 5.42 -5.28
N SER A 135 17.58 4.70 -4.85
CA SER A 135 17.73 3.64 -3.84
C SER A 135 18.67 2.52 -4.30
N TYR A 136 18.70 2.20 -5.60
CA TYR A 136 19.60 1.19 -6.15
C TYR A 136 21.06 1.65 -6.15
N PHE A 137 21.34 2.90 -6.53
CA PHE A 137 22.70 3.42 -6.63
C PHE A 137 23.29 3.85 -5.28
N TRP A 138 22.47 4.24 -4.31
CA TRP A 138 22.94 4.74 -3.02
C TRP A 138 23.06 3.69 -1.90
N GLU A 139 22.89 2.39 -2.22
CA GLU A 139 22.91 1.28 -1.24
C GLU A 139 22.05 1.54 0.02
N LEU A 140 20.86 2.11 -0.17
CA LEU A 140 19.84 2.29 0.88
C LEU A 140 18.98 1.03 1.12
#